data_AF-A0AAW8W3L4-F1
#
_entry.id   AF-A0AAW8W3L4-F1
#
_cell.length_a   1.000
_cell.length_b   1.000
_cell.length_c   1.000
_cell.angle_alpha   90.00
_cell.angle_beta   90.00
_cell.angle_gamma   90.00
#
_symmetry.space_group_name_H-M   'P 1'
#
loop_
_entity.id
_entity.type
_entity.pdbx_description
1 polymer ?
#
loop_
_entity_poly.entity_id
_entity_poly.type
_entity_poly.pdbx_seq_one_letter_code
_entity_poly.pdbx_strand_id
1 'polypeptide(L)'
;MHRFTPALLITLTTFGLALTAPTPTATAQAATWHKGTPKIIRGKWRGTTHKVKQIHYQGHADLIIKAKSITNNPALPPRDPDYSTKLHYKKTGKKTYTIKGRQYNNASAKGVKITFKIKVYSHHKLHFKIMHGGRTDNNGIFHRA
;
A
#
# COMPACT_ATOMS: atom_id res chain seq x y z
N MET A 1 57.54 52.41 3.33
CA MET A 1 57.38 52.04 4.75
C MET A 1 56.10 52.67 5.27
N HIS A 2 55.14 51.82 5.62
CA HIS A 2 54.05 51.96 6.61
C HIS A 2 52.94 53.00 6.41
N ARG A 3 51.65 52.73 6.68
CA ARG A 3 50.86 51.53 7.04
C ARG A 3 49.38 51.94 6.91
N PHE A 4 48.54 51.01 6.48
CA PHE A 4 47.09 51.16 6.28
C PHE A 4 46.32 51.22 7.61
N THR A 5 45.31 52.09 7.68
CA THR A 5 44.21 52.11 8.67
C THR A 5 43.20 50.99 8.38
N PRO A 6 42.47 50.51 9.40
CA PRO A 6 41.01 50.64 9.29
C PRO A 6 40.28 50.94 10.62
N ALA A 7 39.05 51.42 10.42
CA ALA A 7 38.13 52.02 11.37
C ALA A 7 37.57 51.10 12.48
N LEU A 8 37.27 51.73 13.62
CA LEU A 8 36.61 51.20 14.81
C LEU A 8 35.08 51.24 14.61
N LEU A 9 34.40 50.10 14.75
CA LEU A 9 32.93 50.01 14.70
C LEU A 9 32.40 49.51 16.06
N ILE A 10 31.39 50.22 16.56
CA ILE A 10 30.89 50.20 17.94
C ILE A 10 30.07 48.92 18.19
N THR A 11 30.37 48.25 19.31
CA THR A 11 29.64 47.11 19.88
C THR A 11 28.34 47.56 20.58
N LEU A 12 27.21 46.95 20.21
CA LEU A 12 25.94 47.05 20.95
C LEU A 12 25.59 45.68 21.55
N THR A 13 25.61 45.57 22.87
CA THR A 13 25.22 44.39 23.66
C THR A 13 23.97 44.68 24.46
N THR A 14 22.93 43.86 24.29
CA THR A 14 21.90 43.37 25.25
C THR A 14 20.60 43.00 24.49
N PHE A 15 19.73 42.05 24.84
CA PHE A 15 19.47 41.22 26.03
C PHE A 15 18.76 39.93 25.53
N GLY A 16 19.00 38.77 26.17
CA GLY A 16 18.43 37.49 25.76
C GLY A 16 16.95 37.30 26.13
N LEU A 17 16.27 36.46 25.35
CA LEU A 17 15.23 35.57 25.84
C LEU A 17 15.29 34.26 25.06
N ALA A 18 15.89 33.27 25.69
CA ALA A 18 15.82 31.88 25.27
C ALA A 18 14.38 31.38 25.48
N LEU A 19 13.70 31.11 24.36
CA LEU A 19 12.60 30.16 24.31
C LEU A 19 12.91 29.15 23.21
N THR A 20 13.98 28.39 23.41
CA THR A 20 14.15 27.11 22.71
C THR A 20 13.18 26.12 23.34
N ALA A 21 11.90 26.23 22.98
CA ALA A 21 10.98 25.11 23.17
C ALA A 21 11.64 23.89 22.50
N PRO A 22 11.78 22.74 23.17
CA PRO A 22 12.17 21.52 22.50
C PRO A 22 11.09 21.24 21.46
N THR A 23 11.39 21.54 20.20
CA THR A 23 10.59 21.02 19.10
C THR A 23 10.65 19.51 19.26
N PRO A 24 9.51 18.80 19.41
CA PRO A 24 9.54 17.37 19.36
C PRO A 24 10.05 17.02 17.97
N THR A 25 11.32 16.64 17.89
CA THR A 25 11.89 15.97 16.75
C THR A 25 11.15 14.65 16.67
N ALA A 26 10.01 14.68 15.98
CA ALA A 26 9.31 13.48 15.56
C ALA A 26 10.31 12.72 14.69
N THR A 27 11.02 11.79 15.31
CA THR A 27 11.88 10.86 14.61
C THR A 27 10.97 10.15 13.62
N ALA A 28 11.21 10.41 12.33
CA ALA A 28 10.43 9.80 11.27
C ALA A 28 10.72 8.30 11.30
N GLN A 29 9.90 7.54 12.03
CA GLN A 29 10.02 6.08 12.11
C GLN A 29 9.94 5.56 10.69
N ALA A 30 11.06 5.05 10.16
CA ALA A 30 11.12 4.52 8.82
C ALA A 30 10.05 3.43 8.68
N ALA A 31 9.22 3.56 7.65
CA ALA A 31 8.12 2.67 7.38
C ALA A 31 8.61 1.22 7.20
N THR A 32 8.50 0.37 8.24
CA THR A 32 8.97 -1.01 8.16
C THR A 32 8.06 -1.85 7.25
N TRP A 33 8.67 -2.47 6.24
CA TRP A 33 8.02 -3.45 5.39
C TRP A 33 8.32 -4.85 5.90
N HIS A 34 7.30 -5.69 5.96
CA HIS A 34 7.41 -7.09 6.39
C HIS A 34 7.26 -8.01 5.19
N LYS A 35 8.02 -9.10 5.15
CA LYS A 35 7.91 -10.11 4.10
C LYS A 35 6.54 -10.81 4.17
N GLY A 36 5.92 -11.03 3.00
CA GLY A 36 4.67 -11.77 2.84
C GLY A 36 3.40 -10.94 3.00
N THR A 37 2.38 -11.53 3.62
CA THR A 37 1.07 -10.92 3.92
C THR A 37 0.75 -10.97 5.42
N PRO A 38 -0.01 -9.99 5.95
CA PRO A 38 -0.50 -10.03 7.32
C PRO A 38 -1.35 -11.28 7.59
N LYS A 39 -1.20 -11.92 8.77
CA LYS A 39 -1.97 -13.13 9.12
C LYS A 39 -3.49 -12.91 9.08
N ILE A 40 -3.96 -11.74 9.52
CA ILE A 40 -5.38 -11.39 9.62
C ILE A 40 -6.14 -11.40 8.28
N ILE A 41 -5.45 -11.22 7.14
CA ILE A 41 -6.09 -11.19 5.81
C ILE A 41 -6.00 -12.51 5.05
N ARG A 42 -5.26 -13.50 5.58
CA ARG A 42 -5.04 -14.77 4.87
C ARG A 42 -6.35 -15.57 4.82
N GLY A 43 -6.58 -16.25 3.71
CA GLY A 43 -7.78 -17.05 3.48
C GLY A 43 -8.26 -17.00 2.04
N LYS A 44 -9.41 -17.64 1.82
CA LYS A 44 -10.19 -17.55 0.59
C LYS A 44 -11.31 -16.54 0.81
N TRP A 45 -11.55 -15.74 -0.20
CA TRP A 45 -12.51 -14.65 -0.16
C TRP A 45 -13.29 -14.61 -1.47
N ARG A 46 -14.59 -14.32 -1.38
CA ARG A 46 -15.51 -14.22 -2.50
C ARG A 46 -16.03 -12.79 -2.63
N GLY A 47 -15.89 -12.22 -3.82
CA GLY A 47 -16.36 -10.90 -4.17
C GLY A 47 -17.89 -10.86 -4.32
N THR A 48 -18.42 -9.65 -4.53
CA THR A 48 -19.81 -9.48 -4.91
C THR A 48 -20.09 -10.13 -6.27
N THR A 49 -21.34 -10.54 -6.48
CA THR A 49 -21.77 -11.06 -7.78
C THR A 49 -21.89 -9.92 -8.79
N HIS A 50 -21.27 -10.09 -9.95
CA HIS A 50 -21.42 -9.27 -11.13
C HIS A 50 -22.41 -9.92 -12.09
N LYS A 51 -23.31 -9.12 -12.66
CA LYS A 51 -24.28 -9.55 -13.67
C LYS A 51 -24.09 -8.69 -14.91
N VAL A 52 -23.93 -9.32 -16.07
CA VAL A 52 -23.82 -8.65 -17.37
C VAL A 52 -24.95 -9.16 -18.26
N LYS A 53 -25.98 -8.31 -18.44
CA LYS A 53 -27.22 -8.71 -19.11
C LYS A 53 -26.99 -9.07 -20.58
N GLN A 54 -26.15 -8.30 -21.28
CA GLN A 54 -25.88 -8.40 -22.71
C GLN A 54 -25.33 -9.76 -23.13
N ILE A 55 -24.65 -10.47 -22.22
CA ILE A 55 -24.06 -11.79 -22.45
C ILE A 55 -24.66 -12.87 -21.55
N HIS A 56 -25.81 -12.60 -20.92
CA HIS A 56 -26.48 -13.49 -19.96
C HIS A 56 -25.52 -14.11 -18.91
N TYR A 57 -24.56 -13.30 -18.42
CA TYR A 57 -23.51 -13.79 -17.55
C TYR A 57 -23.70 -13.35 -16.10
N GLN A 58 -23.42 -14.28 -15.18
CA GLN A 58 -23.36 -14.03 -13.75
C GLN A 58 -22.12 -14.72 -13.16
N GLY A 59 -21.30 -13.96 -12.43
CA GLY A 59 -20.07 -14.47 -11.81
C GLY A 59 -19.62 -13.63 -10.63
N HIS A 60 -18.59 -14.06 -9.90
CA HIS A 60 -18.02 -13.32 -8.78
C HIS A 60 -16.49 -13.43 -8.80
N ALA A 61 -15.77 -12.42 -8.32
CA ALA A 61 -14.33 -12.56 -8.19
C ALA A 61 -13.97 -13.49 -7.02
N ASP A 62 -12.92 -14.28 -7.17
CA ASP A 62 -12.33 -15.05 -6.07
C ASP A 62 -10.95 -14.51 -5.73
N LEU A 63 -10.66 -14.38 -4.44
CA LEU A 63 -9.42 -13.84 -3.91
C LEU A 63 -8.83 -14.82 -2.91
N ILE A 64 -7.62 -15.33 -3.19
CA ILE A 64 -6.90 -16.24 -2.31
C ILE A 64 -5.64 -15.54 -1.82
N ILE A 65 -5.58 -15.30 -0.50
CA ILE A 65 -4.45 -14.65 0.14
C ILE A 65 -3.72 -15.67 1.01
N LYS A 66 -2.50 -16.03 0.61
CA LYS A 66 -1.58 -16.89 1.37
C LYS A 66 -0.45 -16.05 1.96
N ALA A 67 0.42 -16.68 2.75
CA ALA A 67 1.55 -16.00 3.40
C ALA A 67 2.51 -15.31 2.42
N LYS A 68 2.72 -15.88 1.23
CA LYS A 68 3.70 -15.40 0.24
C LYS A 68 3.10 -15.10 -1.14
N SER A 69 1.81 -15.31 -1.32
CA SER A 69 1.14 -15.12 -2.60
C SER A 69 -0.29 -14.62 -2.48
N ILE A 70 -0.74 -13.95 -3.54
CA ILE A 70 -2.11 -13.50 -3.74
C ILE A 70 -2.53 -13.98 -5.14
N THR A 71 -3.69 -14.63 -5.22
CA THR A 71 -4.33 -15.02 -6.49
C THR A 71 -5.68 -14.31 -6.59
N ASN A 72 -5.93 -13.69 -7.73
CA ASN A 72 -7.19 -13.02 -8.04
C ASN A 72 -7.81 -13.64 -9.29
N ASN A 73 -8.99 -14.21 -9.16
CA ASN A 73 -9.78 -14.69 -10.30
C ASN A 73 -10.84 -13.63 -10.60
N PRO A 74 -10.83 -13.00 -11.79
CA PRO A 74 -11.80 -11.97 -12.14
C PRO A 74 -13.22 -12.50 -12.20
N ALA A 75 -14.18 -11.61 -11.93
CA ALA A 75 -15.59 -11.96 -11.99
C ALA A 75 -16.05 -12.19 -13.43
N LEU A 76 -15.61 -11.35 -14.37
CA LEU A 76 -16.13 -11.28 -15.74
C LEU A 76 -15.20 -11.96 -16.76
N PRO A 77 -15.74 -12.49 -17.89
CA PRO A 77 -14.93 -13.00 -18.99
C PRO A 77 -14.13 -11.89 -19.70
N PRO A 78 -12.99 -12.23 -20.36
CA PRO A 78 -12.27 -13.49 -20.21
C PRO A 78 -11.72 -13.62 -18.78
N ARG A 79 -11.87 -14.81 -18.18
CA ARG A 79 -11.49 -15.08 -16.80
C ARG A 79 -10.04 -15.54 -16.70
N ASP A 80 -9.12 -14.60 -16.84
CA ASP A 80 -7.69 -14.87 -16.71
C ASP A 80 -7.21 -14.56 -15.27
N PRO A 81 -6.81 -15.58 -14.48
CA PRO A 81 -6.33 -15.37 -13.11
C PRO A 81 -5.01 -14.61 -13.04
N ASP A 82 -4.94 -13.63 -12.13
CA ASP A 82 -3.70 -12.98 -11.79
C ASP A 82 -3.03 -13.64 -10.58
N TYR A 83 -1.73 -13.90 -10.69
CA TYR A 83 -0.92 -14.43 -9.60
C TYR A 83 0.22 -13.48 -9.23
N SER A 84 0.34 -13.20 -7.92
CA SER A 84 1.33 -12.28 -7.37
C SER A 84 2.18 -12.90 -6.27
N THR A 85 3.49 -12.68 -6.33
CA THR A 85 4.48 -13.13 -5.32
C THR A 85 5.49 -12.05 -4.95
N LYS A 86 6.56 -12.40 -4.22
CA LYS A 86 7.57 -11.47 -3.68
C LYS A 86 6.93 -10.36 -2.84
N LEU A 87 5.88 -10.75 -2.11
CA LEU A 87 5.02 -9.84 -1.38
C LEU A 87 5.74 -9.24 -0.19
N HIS A 88 5.53 -7.95 0.03
CA HIS A 88 5.88 -7.25 1.24
C HIS A 88 4.71 -6.38 1.65
N TYR A 89 4.43 -6.30 2.95
CA TYR A 89 3.33 -5.49 3.46
C TYR A 89 3.81 -4.45 4.47
N LYS A 90 3.03 -3.37 4.55
CA LYS A 90 3.10 -2.35 5.59
C LYS A 90 1.69 -2.09 6.12
N LYS A 91 1.55 -1.96 7.43
CA LYS A 91 0.33 -1.43 8.04
C LYS A 91 0.29 0.09 7.79
N THR A 92 -0.72 0.56 7.08
CA THR A 92 -0.86 1.98 6.68
C THR A 92 -2.01 2.70 7.37
N GLY A 93 -2.74 2.01 8.24
CA GLY A 93 -3.76 2.60 9.09
C GLY A 93 -4.41 1.56 9.99
N LYS A 94 -5.49 1.94 10.70
CA LYS A 94 -6.29 1.00 11.49
C LYS A 94 -6.86 -0.08 10.57
N LYS A 95 -6.43 -1.33 10.79
CA LYS A 95 -6.79 -2.52 10.00
C LYS A 95 -6.60 -2.34 8.48
N THR A 96 -5.68 -1.46 8.07
CA THR A 96 -5.42 -1.15 6.66
C THR A 96 -3.98 -1.48 6.33
N TYR A 97 -3.79 -2.19 5.23
CA TYR A 97 -2.51 -2.71 4.79
C TYR A 97 -2.27 -2.32 3.33
N THR A 98 -1.05 -1.89 3.05
CA THR A 98 -0.53 -1.78 1.69
C THR A 98 0.40 -2.96 1.45
N ILE A 99 0.20 -3.65 0.34
CA ILE A 99 1.02 -4.82 -0.05
C ILE A 99 1.62 -4.51 -1.41
N LYS A 100 2.93 -4.68 -1.55
CA LYS A 100 3.66 -4.58 -2.81
C LYS A 100 4.17 -5.94 -3.23
N GLY A 101 4.26 -6.21 -4.52
CA GLY A 101 4.73 -7.48 -5.03
C GLY A 101 5.09 -7.44 -6.51
N ARG A 102 5.13 -8.64 -7.10
CA ARG A 102 5.31 -8.86 -8.53
C ARG A 102 4.17 -9.73 -9.06
N GLN A 103 3.48 -9.26 -10.08
CA GLN A 103 2.48 -10.02 -10.84
C GLN A 103 3.16 -10.68 -12.04
N TYR A 104 2.76 -11.93 -12.32
CA TYR A 104 3.40 -12.77 -13.33
C TYR A 104 2.47 -13.16 -14.48
N ASN A 105 1.19 -12.82 -14.41
CA ASN A 105 0.27 -13.08 -15.51
C ASN A 105 0.62 -12.18 -16.71
N ASN A 106 0.78 -12.80 -17.89
CA ASN A 106 1.19 -12.15 -19.15
C ASN A 106 2.37 -11.17 -19.00
N ALA A 107 3.29 -11.47 -18.08
CA ALA A 107 4.41 -10.60 -17.74
C ALA A 107 5.76 -11.25 -18.07
N SER A 108 6.79 -10.43 -18.24
CA SER A 108 8.17 -10.93 -18.39
C SER A 108 8.61 -11.73 -17.14
N ALA A 109 9.67 -12.52 -17.27
CA ALA A 109 10.22 -13.33 -16.17
C ALA A 109 10.54 -12.54 -14.88
N LYS A 110 10.73 -11.22 -14.98
CA LYS A 110 10.97 -10.34 -13.82
C LYS A 110 9.68 -9.92 -13.08
N GLY A 111 8.52 -10.15 -13.68
CA GLY A 111 7.21 -9.77 -13.18
C GLY A 111 6.98 -8.25 -13.16
N VAL A 112 5.72 -7.84 -13.27
CA VAL A 112 5.32 -6.43 -13.21
C VAL A 112 5.11 -6.02 -11.75
N LYS A 113 5.56 -4.82 -11.37
CA LYS A 113 5.34 -4.29 -10.01
C LYS A 113 3.84 -4.10 -9.79
N ILE A 114 3.31 -4.64 -8.70
CA ILE A 114 1.90 -4.53 -8.34
C ILE A 114 1.76 -4.02 -6.91
N THR A 115 0.72 -3.22 -6.64
CA THR A 115 0.41 -2.72 -5.31
C THR A 115 -1.07 -2.96 -5.00
N PHE A 116 -1.34 -3.55 -3.84
CA PHE A 116 -2.67 -3.77 -3.30
C PHE A 116 -2.89 -2.91 -2.05
N LYS A 117 -4.14 -2.48 -1.85
CA LYS A 117 -4.61 -1.87 -0.61
C LYS A 117 -5.75 -2.71 -0.06
N ILE A 118 -5.64 -3.13 1.20
CA ILE A 118 -6.61 -3.99 1.86
C ILE A 118 -7.04 -3.34 3.17
N LYS A 119 -8.36 -3.17 3.35
CA LYS A 119 -8.96 -2.71 4.60
C LYS A 119 -9.82 -3.83 5.18
N VAL A 120 -9.51 -4.27 6.40
CA VAL A 120 -10.25 -5.31 7.09
C VAL A 120 -11.35 -4.67 7.93
N TYR A 121 -12.60 -5.04 7.68
CA TYR A 121 -13.73 -4.61 8.50
C TYR A 121 -13.97 -5.61 9.64
N SER A 122 -14.01 -6.90 9.31
CA SER A 122 -14.17 -8.01 10.25
C SER A 122 -13.40 -9.25 9.78
N HIS A 123 -13.45 -10.33 10.56
CA HIS A 123 -12.89 -11.63 10.15
C HIS A 123 -13.55 -12.20 8.86
N HIS A 124 -14.76 -11.75 8.55
CA HIS A 124 -15.56 -12.21 7.41
C HIS A 124 -15.71 -11.18 6.29
N LYS A 125 -15.15 -9.97 6.42
CA LYS A 125 -15.33 -8.90 5.44
C LYS A 125 -14.09 -8.01 5.30
N LEU A 126 -13.60 -7.87 4.08
CA LEU A 126 -12.55 -6.91 3.72
C LEU A 126 -12.88 -6.16 2.43
N HIS A 127 -12.24 -5.01 2.25
CA HIS A 127 -12.15 -4.33 0.96
C HIS A 127 -10.76 -4.58 0.37
N PHE A 128 -10.73 -5.04 -0.87
CA PHE A 128 -9.51 -5.29 -1.64
C PHE A 128 -9.47 -4.36 -2.86
N LYS A 129 -8.31 -3.76 -3.12
CA LYS A 129 -8.10 -2.88 -4.29
C LYS A 129 -6.70 -3.06 -4.86
N ILE A 130 -6.63 -3.25 -6.16
CA ILE A 130 -5.42 -3.13 -6.98
C ILE A 130 -5.24 -1.65 -7.32
N MET A 131 -4.08 -1.07 -7.02
CA MET A 131 -3.89 0.38 -7.12
C MET A 131 -3.62 0.88 -8.55
N HIS A 132 -2.96 0.08 -9.39
CA HIS A 132 -2.58 0.44 -10.76
C HIS A 132 -2.70 -0.79 -11.68
N GLY A 133 -3.31 -0.62 -12.85
CA GLY A 133 -3.26 -1.61 -13.95
C GLY A 133 -4.00 -2.93 -13.70
N GLY A 134 -4.94 -2.99 -12.75
CA GLY A 134 -5.74 -4.18 -12.45
C GLY A 134 -7.17 -4.07 -12.97
N ARG A 135 -7.80 -5.20 -13.26
CA ARG A 135 -9.22 -5.24 -13.63
C ARG A 135 -10.10 -4.72 -12.49
N THR A 136 -11.11 -3.92 -12.83
CA THR A 136 -12.00 -3.28 -11.84
C THR A 136 -12.93 -4.28 -11.16
N ASP A 137 -13.25 -5.40 -11.81
CA ASP A 137 -14.08 -6.49 -11.28
C ASP A 137 -13.37 -7.33 -10.20
N ASN A 138 -12.06 -7.14 -10.02
CA ASN A 138 -11.31 -7.69 -8.88
C ASN A 138 -11.26 -6.75 -7.68
N ASN A 139 -11.77 -5.52 -7.80
CA ASN A 139 -11.77 -4.54 -6.73
C ASN A 139 -13.13 -4.52 -6.04
N GLY A 140 -13.12 -4.40 -4.72
CA GLY A 140 -14.34 -4.17 -3.96
C GLY A 140 -14.38 -4.93 -2.64
N ILE A 141 -15.60 -5.21 -2.20
CA ILE A 141 -15.87 -5.93 -0.96
C ILE A 141 -15.80 -7.44 -1.23
N PHE A 142 -15.04 -8.12 -0.39
CA PHE A 142 -15.00 -9.57 -0.36
C PHE A 142 -15.44 -10.08 1.01
N HIS A 143 -16.15 -11.20 0.96
CA HIS A 143 -16.59 -11.97 2.13
C HIS A 143 -15.77 -13.24 2.24
N ARG A 144 -15.59 -13.75 3.46
CA ARG A 144 -14.89 -15.01 3.65
C ARG A 144 -15.69 -16.14 2.98
N ALA A 145 -15.00 -16.96 2.18
CA ALA A 145 -15.58 -18.09 1.45
C ALA A 145 -15.49 -19.38 2.27
#